data_AF-A0ABD3NP93-F1
#
_entry.id   AF-A0ABD3NP93-F1
#
_cell.length_a   1.000
_cell.length_b   1.000
_cell.length_c   1.000
_cell.angle_alpha   90.00
_cell.angle_beta   90.00
_cell.angle_gamma   90.00
#
_symmetry.space_group_name_H-M   'P 1'
#
loop_
_entity.id
_entity.type
_entity.pdbx_description
1 polymer ?
#
loop_
_entity_poly.entity_id
_entity_poly.type
_entity_poly.pdbx_seq_one_letter_code
_entity_poly.pdbx_strand_id
1 'polypeptide(L)'
;MNTPASLLSSRSESNVSNSPSALDRDARRERLKYIRKRSASRQNNTDNTPPITSSKAFVVLVVLLAIALSIQFMIVFNWHHGRHDTHVLGKSSGREALKDAFQKAAAVVQNALPSKSKSMGDAPPHFFPQVPPLPPILNTRSIPNSEQLIDDTLSGNPTIAGITLILANFLDEMHTSNSKLASREKPHRVQRDDVHEAFVSLAQTHLKPLEEIYRDKPIFPVRDDDSIFISLASFRDYLLGDTLKGAFNQAKHPDKLFIGAVVQNCYGLNPYPGEKGVQCRTGAQVVGKGPNGRDKTQVSDAPPDRNGIEEFCTSPLHAKYCENGQVRVLYVHENESLGPAMARYYASKLWGGETYFMQVDAHLQFYKNWDELYTNEIKSTKSYPKSVLSSYPPGFNEENGGVLNNESSGARLCTCEFSSSDVESDIIRINTGIGYHGGEEHPTQIPFIAAGFFFTPALFLVDVPFDPYMPWCFMGEEIMLSMRSWTHGWDIYAPRKNWIAHQYRPGRMGLPKFWGSVGRMFGRPGPGFSNELQLKLIKRVKHLVGYKECCTREKLQQGGDESVLIDVEHYAFGDVRSREEYLEWAKIDVENHRCYRIDWCNKGELL
;
A
#
# COMPACT_ATOMS: atom_id res chain seq x y z
N MET A 1 -26.98 1.66 -71.01
CA MET A 1 -26.84 0.36 -71.70
C MET A 1 -25.63 -0.34 -71.10
N ASN A 2 -25.62 -1.57 -70.59
CA ASN A 2 -26.60 -2.51 -70.05
C ASN A 2 -25.76 -3.49 -69.19
N THR A 3 -26.24 -3.86 -68.02
CA THR A 3 -25.92 -5.09 -67.26
C THR A 3 -26.21 -6.36 -68.11
N PRO A 4 -25.83 -7.62 -67.75
CA PRO A 4 -26.00 -8.21 -66.40
C PRO A 4 -25.08 -9.38 -65.91
N ALA A 5 -25.19 -9.68 -64.59
CA ALA A 5 -25.33 -10.97 -63.88
C ALA A 5 -24.38 -12.17 -64.17
N SER A 6 -24.07 -13.15 -63.30
CA SER A 6 -24.29 -13.52 -61.87
C SER A 6 -23.75 -14.97 -61.71
N LEU A 7 -23.32 -15.40 -60.50
CA LEU A 7 -23.40 -16.76 -59.88
C LEU A 7 -22.43 -16.80 -58.67
N LEU A 8 -22.86 -16.73 -57.38
CA LEU A 8 -23.40 -17.80 -56.49
C LEU A 8 -22.41 -18.98 -56.29
N SER A 9 -22.14 -19.60 -55.13
CA SER A 9 -22.58 -19.56 -53.72
C SER A 9 -21.56 -20.46 -52.95
N SER A 10 -21.12 -20.18 -51.71
CA SER A 10 -21.75 -20.72 -50.50
C SER A 10 -21.02 -20.20 -49.26
N ARG A 11 -21.78 -19.63 -48.31
CA ARG A 11 -21.37 -19.32 -46.93
C ARG A 11 -22.01 -20.36 -46.02
N SER A 12 -21.23 -20.99 -45.14
CA SER A 12 -21.75 -21.64 -43.93
C SER A 12 -21.60 -20.65 -42.77
N GLU A 13 -22.73 -20.11 -42.31
CA GLU A 13 -22.82 -19.35 -41.07
C GLU A 13 -22.90 -20.32 -39.87
N SER A 14 -21.90 -20.28 -38.98
CA SER A 14 -22.04 -20.81 -37.62
C SER A 14 -22.40 -19.67 -36.68
N ASN A 15 -23.69 -19.54 -36.39
CA ASN A 15 -24.21 -18.71 -35.30
C ASN A 15 -23.77 -19.29 -33.95
N VAL A 16 -22.85 -18.62 -33.27
CA VAL A 16 -22.61 -18.83 -31.83
C VAL A 16 -23.26 -17.67 -31.09
N SER A 17 -24.42 -17.97 -30.49
CA SER A 17 -25.14 -17.06 -29.62
C SER A 17 -24.46 -16.97 -28.25
N ASN A 18 -23.64 -15.94 -28.02
CA ASN A 18 -23.17 -15.61 -26.67
C ASN A 18 -24.28 -14.89 -25.89
N SER A 19 -25.03 -15.66 -25.14
CA SER A 19 -25.93 -15.15 -24.11
C SER A 19 -25.12 -14.94 -22.82
N PRO A 20 -25.14 -13.74 -22.19
CA PRO A 20 -24.48 -13.56 -20.90
C PRO A 20 -25.13 -14.47 -19.84
N SER A 21 -24.29 -15.04 -18.97
CA SER A 21 -24.71 -15.94 -17.89
C SER A 21 -25.63 -15.19 -16.90
N ALA A 22 -26.43 -15.94 -16.14
CA ALA A 22 -27.35 -15.37 -15.14
C ALA A 22 -26.64 -14.46 -14.11
N LEU A 23 -25.36 -14.74 -13.80
CA LEU A 23 -24.51 -13.97 -12.90
C LEU A 23 -24.18 -12.57 -13.45
N ASP A 24 -23.96 -12.45 -14.76
CA ASP A 24 -23.65 -11.18 -15.44
C ASP A 24 -24.87 -10.24 -15.48
N ARG A 25 -26.08 -10.81 -15.51
CA ARG A 25 -27.34 -10.05 -15.43
C ARG A 25 -27.57 -9.44 -14.05
N ASP A 26 -27.20 -10.15 -12.98
CA ASP A 26 -27.38 -9.69 -11.60
C ASP A 26 -26.35 -8.60 -11.23
N ALA A 27 -25.09 -8.73 -11.68
CA ALA A 27 -24.07 -7.69 -11.52
C ALA A 27 -24.48 -6.38 -12.23
N ARG A 28 -25.05 -6.49 -13.44
CA ARG A 28 -25.57 -5.33 -14.19
C ARG A 28 -26.80 -4.70 -13.51
N ARG A 29 -27.60 -5.49 -12.80
CA ARG A 29 -28.80 -5.02 -12.08
C ARG A 29 -28.45 -4.24 -10.81
N GLU A 30 -27.44 -4.69 -10.06
CA GLU A 30 -26.89 -3.91 -8.93
C GLU A 30 -26.22 -2.61 -9.40
N ARG A 31 -25.50 -2.66 -10.54
CA ARG A 31 -24.88 -1.48 -11.18
C ARG A 31 -25.91 -0.40 -11.56
N LEU A 32 -27.12 -0.77 -11.99
CA LEU A 32 -28.20 0.17 -12.34
C LEU A 32 -28.97 0.71 -11.12
N LYS A 33 -29.08 -0.07 -10.03
CA LYS A 33 -29.66 0.41 -8.77
C LYS A 33 -28.81 1.51 -8.14
N TYR A 34 -27.49 1.38 -8.23
CA TYR A 34 -26.51 2.37 -7.77
C TYR A 34 -26.72 3.74 -8.42
N ILE A 35 -26.89 3.78 -9.76
CA ILE A 35 -27.07 5.04 -10.52
C ILE A 35 -28.36 5.78 -10.12
N ARG A 36 -29.46 5.06 -9.83
CA ARG A 36 -30.74 5.69 -9.44
C ARG A 36 -30.73 6.27 -8.03
N LYS A 37 -29.97 5.68 -7.10
CA LYS A 37 -29.89 6.14 -5.69
C LYS A 37 -29.20 7.52 -5.57
N ARG A 38 -28.23 7.80 -6.45
CA ARG A 38 -27.44 9.04 -6.52
C ARG A 38 -28.25 10.29 -6.88
N SER A 39 -29.41 10.13 -7.53
CA SER A 39 -30.31 11.23 -7.89
C SER A 39 -31.14 11.73 -6.71
N ALA A 40 -31.45 10.85 -5.75
CA ALA A 40 -32.45 11.11 -4.71
C ALA A 40 -31.88 11.70 -3.41
N SER A 41 -30.58 11.58 -3.13
CA SER A 41 -29.97 12.00 -1.85
C SER A 41 -29.60 13.50 -1.78
N ARG A 42 -29.90 14.28 -2.82
CA ARG A 42 -29.49 15.69 -2.95
C ARG A 42 -30.29 16.70 -2.11
N GLN A 43 -31.31 16.28 -1.35
CA GLN A 43 -32.16 17.19 -0.56
C GLN A 43 -32.19 16.76 0.91
N ASN A 44 -31.70 17.66 1.79
CA ASN A 44 -31.88 17.77 3.25
C ASN A 44 -30.65 17.47 4.11
N ASN A 45 -29.98 18.50 4.62
CA ASN A 45 -30.06 18.88 6.05
C ASN A 45 -29.10 20.04 6.41
N THR A 46 -29.60 20.95 7.25
CA THR A 46 -28.86 22.05 7.90
C THR A 46 -29.15 22.06 9.42
N ASP A 47 -28.06 22.14 10.20
CA ASP A 47 -27.82 22.72 11.52
C ASP A 47 -28.77 22.54 12.74
N ASN A 48 -28.15 22.15 13.87
CA ASN A 48 -28.06 22.95 15.11
C ASN A 48 -27.24 22.24 16.22
N THR A 49 -26.35 22.96 16.92
CA THR A 49 -25.63 22.51 18.14
C THR A 49 -25.93 23.42 19.34
N PRO A 50 -26.06 22.88 20.59
CA PRO A 50 -26.10 23.68 21.81
C PRO A 50 -24.89 23.46 22.75
N PRO A 51 -24.70 24.31 23.80
CA PRO A 51 -23.39 24.60 24.38
C PRO A 51 -23.00 23.79 25.64
N ILE A 52 -21.71 23.87 25.95
CA ILE A 52 -20.93 23.08 26.92
C ILE A 52 -21.11 23.59 28.36
N THR A 53 -21.29 22.67 29.32
CA THR A 53 -21.08 22.94 30.76
C THR A 53 -20.12 21.92 31.39
N SER A 54 -19.21 22.46 32.22
CA SER A 54 -18.29 21.87 33.21
C SER A 54 -18.14 20.34 33.24
N SER A 55 -16.99 19.83 32.78
CA SER A 55 -16.77 18.39 32.59
C SER A 55 -16.09 17.71 33.77
N LYS A 56 -16.51 16.46 34.01
CA LYS A 56 -15.96 15.45 34.94
C LYS A 56 -14.44 15.29 34.89
N ALA A 57 -13.76 15.81 33.86
CA ALA A 57 -12.31 15.80 33.70
C ALA A 57 -11.59 16.55 34.83
N PHE A 58 -12.16 17.65 35.36
CA PHE A 58 -11.55 18.40 36.45
C PHE A 58 -11.52 17.57 37.75
N VAL A 59 -12.58 16.81 38.02
CA VAL A 59 -12.66 15.94 39.22
C VAL A 59 -11.70 14.75 39.10
N VAL A 60 -11.57 14.16 37.91
CA VAL A 60 -10.62 13.06 37.66
C VAL A 60 -9.17 13.51 37.83
N LEU A 61 -8.83 14.72 37.35
CA LEU A 61 -7.48 15.29 37.51
C LEU A 61 -7.09 15.45 38.98
N VAL A 62 -8.01 15.93 39.82
CA VAL A 62 -7.78 16.10 41.27
C VAL A 62 -7.55 14.76 41.97
N VAL A 63 -8.29 13.71 41.59
CA VAL A 63 -8.12 12.36 42.18
C VAL A 63 -6.79 11.74 41.76
N LEU A 64 -6.38 11.88 40.50
CA LEU A 64 -5.09 11.37 40.01
C LEU A 64 -3.90 12.06 40.68
N LEU A 65 -3.98 13.37 40.91
CA LEU A 65 -2.98 14.13 41.65
C LEU A 65 -2.84 13.64 43.10
N ALA A 66 -3.96 13.34 43.79
CA ALA A 66 -3.93 12.82 45.16
C ALA A 66 -3.29 11.42 45.24
N ILE A 67 -3.54 10.56 44.26
CA ILE A 67 -2.94 9.22 44.18
C ILE A 67 -1.42 9.32 43.91
N ALA A 68 -1.01 10.18 42.97
CA ALA A 68 0.40 10.37 42.64
C ALA A 68 1.20 10.88 43.85
N LEU A 69 0.66 11.86 44.58
CA LEU A 69 1.28 12.37 45.82
C LEU A 69 1.39 11.30 46.91
N SER A 70 0.39 10.42 47.03
CA SER A 70 0.40 9.32 48.00
C SER A 70 1.46 8.26 47.67
N ILE A 71 1.63 7.93 46.38
CA ILE A 71 2.68 7.01 45.90
C ILE A 71 4.07 7.62 46.11
N GLN A 72 4.22 8.90 45.79
CA GLN A 72 5.49 9.61 45.98
C GLN A 72 5.87 9.69 47.46
N PHE A 73 4.90 9.92 48.36
CA PHE A 73 5.12 9.87 49.81
C PHE A 73 5.57 8.47 50.26
N MET A 74 4.96 7.39 49.78
CA MET A 74 5.33 6.01 50.11
C MET A 74 6.74 5.63 49.60
N ILE A 75 7.11 6.06 48.41
CA ILE A 75 8.45 5.82 47.84
C ILE A 75 9.51 6.55 48.67
N VAL A 76 9.26 7.82 49.00
CA VAL A 76 10.18 8.63 49.83
C VAL A 76 10.25 8.07 51.26
N PHE A 77 9.13 7.63 51.83
CA PHE A 77 9.09 7.05 53.18
C PHE A 77 9.83 5.71 53.26
N ASN A 78 9.67 4.83 52.26
CA ASN A 78 10.43 3.57 52.17
C ASN A 78 11.92 3.79 51.87
N TRP A 79 12.25 4.79 51.04
CA TRP A 79 13.64 5.15 50.76
C TRP A 79 14.34 5.72 52.01
N HIS A 80 13.62 6.50 52.83
CA HIS A 80 14.17 7.11 54.04
C HIS A 80 14.26 6.13 55.23
N HIS A 81 13.44 5.08 55.27
CA HIS A 81 13.48 4.05 56.33
C HIS A 81 14.19 2.74 55.95
N GLY A 82 14.66 2.60 54.71
CA GLY A 82 15.42 1.43 54.24
C GLY A 82 16.87 1.31 54.75
N ARG A 83 17.27 2.04 55.79
CA ARG A 83 18.66 2.06 56.31
C ARG A 83 18.84 1.63 57.76
N HIS A 84 17.83 1.06 58.43
CA HIS A 84 18.02 0.43 59.74
C HIS A 84 17.25 -0.90 59.87
N ASP A 85 18.05 -1.95 60.09
CA ASP A 85 17.79 -3.28 60.66
C ASP A 85 16.51 -4.06 60.32
N THR A 86 16.76 -5.16 59.61
CA THR A 86 15.90 -6.33 59.52
C THR A 86 15.93 -7.14 60.82
N HIS A 87 15.24 -6.68 61.86
CA HIS A 87 14.79 -7.51 62.98
C HIS A 87 13.75 -6.70 63.76
N VAL A 88 12.45 -6.96 63.54
CA VAL A 88 11.32 -6.75 64.50
C VAL A 88 9.94 -6.91 63.84
N LEU A 89 9.76 -6.83 62.51
CA LEU A 89 8.43 -6.98 61.91
C LEU A 89 8.29 -8.28 61.11
N GLY A 90 7.49 -9.20 61.66
CA GLY A 90 7.21 -10.52 61.11
C GLY A 90 6.67 -10.50 59.67
N LYS A 91 7.10 -11.49 58.89
CA LYS A 91 6.62 -11.80 57.54
C LYS A 91 5.12 -12.10 57.58
N SER A 92 4.28 -11.23 57.00
CA SER A 92 3.17 -11.61 56.08
C SER A 92 2.12 -10.50 55.86
N SER A 93 1.98 -9.48 56.71
CA SER A 93 0.82 -8.57 56.62
C SER A 93 0.92 -7.45 55.57
N GLY A 94 2.11 -6.93 55.29
CA GLY A 94 2.29 -5.78 54.38
C GLY A 94 2.08 -6.10 52.89
N ARG A 95 2.37 -7.34 52.47
CA ARG A 95 2.28 -7.75 51.05
C ARG A 95 0.86 -8.08 50.61
N GLU A 96 0.03 -8.58 51.54
CA GLU A 96 -1.40 -8.79 51.27
C GLU A 96 -2.19 -7.50 51.33
N ALA A 97 -1.89 -6.60 52.28
CA ALA A 97 -2.50 -5.26 52.30
C ALA A 97 -2.19 -4.46 51.03
N LEU A 98 -0.97 -4.59 50.47
CA LEU A 98 -0.61 -3.97 49.19
C LEU A 98 -1.37 -4.58 48.01
N LYS A 99 -1.56 -5.91 47.99
CA LYS A 99 -2.34 -6.60 46.95
C LYS A 99 -3.81 -6.23 47.00
N ASP A 100 -4.38 -6.14 48.20
CA ASP A 100 -5.78 -5.76 48.41
C ASP A 100 -6.01 -4.28 48.07
N ALA A 101 -5.06 -3.39 48.40
CA ALA A 101 -5.08 -1.99 47.97
C ALA A 101 -4.93 -1.85 46.44
N PHE A 102 -4.07 -2.65 45.80
CA PHE A 102 -3.94 -2.69 44.33
C PHE A 102 -5.20 -3.25 43.66
N GLN A 103 -5.83 -4.28 44.22
CA GLN A 103 -7.08 -4.84 43.67
C GLN A 103 -8.26 -3.87 43.85
N LYS A 104 -8.35 -3.18 44.99
CA LYS A 104 -9.35 -2.12 45.22
C LYS A 104 -9.12 -0.90 44.32
N ALA A 105 -7.86 -0.49 44.13
CA ALA A 105 -7.51 0.56 43.17
C ALA A 105 -7.80 0.14 41.72
N ALA A 106 -7.51 -1.11 41.34
CA ALA A 106 -7.83 -1.66 40.03
C ALA A 106 -9.35 -1.74 39.80
N ALA A 107 -10.14 -2.08 40.82
CA ALA A 107 -11.60 -2.09 40.75
C ALA A 107 -12.19 -0.67 40.65
N VAL A 108 -11.60 0.31 41.35
CA VAL A 108 -11.99 1.72 41.22
C VAL A 108 -11.60 2.27 39.84
N VAL A 109 -10.45 1.88 39.28
CA VAL A 109 -10.04 2.23 37.92
C VAL A 109 -10.93 1.55 36.87
N GLN A 110 -11.32 0.28 37.05
CA GLN A 110 -12.28 -0.41 36.18
C GLN A 110 -13.68 0.21 36.23
N ASN A 111 -14.11 0.71 37.40
CA ASN A 111 -15.39 1.38 37.56
C ASN A 111 -15.36 2.88 37.21
N ALA A 112 -14.17 3.49 37.10
CA ALA A 112 -13.95 4.87 36.67
C ALA A 112 -13.57 4.98 35.19
N LEU A 113 -13.19 3.88 34.54
CA LEU A 113 -13.22 3.76 33.09
C LEU A 113 -14.67 3.98 32.66
N PRO A 114 -14.94 4.90 31.72
CA PRO A 114 -16.29 5.01 31.20
C PRO A 114 -16.66 3.64 30.63
N SER A 115 -17.73 3.03 31.13
CA SER A 115 -18.55 2.09 30.36
C SER A 115 -19.21 2.90 29.23
N LYS A 116 -18.38 3.40 28.33
CA LYS A 116 -18.82 3.93 27.06
C LYS A 116 -18.52 2.81 26.07
N SER A 117 -19.51 1.95 25.91
CA SER A 117 -20.11 1.83 24.59
C SER A 117 -20.41 3.25 24.07
N LYS A 118 -19.37 3.97 23.62
CA LYS A 118 -19.56 5.04 22.66
C LYS A 118 -20.22 4.32 21.50
N SER A 119 -21.37 4.83 21.07
CA SER A 119 -22.14 4.29 19.96
C SER A 119 -21.21 3.76 18.86
N MET A 120 -21.15 2.44 18.70
CA MET A 120 -20.77 1.75 17.45
C MET A 120 -21.84 2.03 16.38
N GLY A 121 -22.21 3.31 16.21
CA GLY A 121 -23.39 3.72 15.45
C GLY A 121 -23.10 3.95 13.98
N ASP A 122 -21.87 4.37 13.63
CA ASP A 122 -21.59 4.93 12.29
C ASP A 122 -20.42 4.26 11.55
N ALA A 123 -19.60 3.44 12.22
CA ALA A 123 -18.52 2.70 11.56
C ALA A 123 -19.07 1.40 10.94
N PRO A 124 -18.79 1.11 9.65
CA PRO A 124 -19.20 -0.15 9.04
C PRO A 124 -18.77 -1.37 9.85
N PRO A 125 -19.60 -2.43 9.89
CA PRO A 125 -19.35 -3.60 10.73
C PRO A 125 -18.01 -4.29 10.44
N HIS A 126 -17.51 -4.20 9.20
CA HIS A 126 -16.25 -4.82 8.78
C HIS A 126 -14.97 -4.14 9.31
N PHE A 127 -15.10 -3.00 10.00
CA PHE A 127 -13.99 -2.39 10.75
C PHE A 127 -13.80 -2.98 12.15
N PHE A 128 -14.62 -3.95 12.53
CA PHE A 128 -14.53 -4.62 13.82
C PHE A 128 -14.20 -6.12 13.66
N PRO A 129 -13.33 -6.69 14.53
CA PRO A 129 -12.53 -5.96 15.52
C PRO A 129 -11.51 -5.03 14.85
N GLN A 130 -11.19 -3.92 15.52
CA GLN A 130 -10.17 -3.00 15.02
C GLN A 130 -8.81 -3.70 15.03
N VAL A 131 -8.04 -3.53 13.95
CA VAL A 131 -6.62 -3.88 13.94
C VAL A 131 -5.88 -2.76 14.65
N PRO A 132 -5.21 -3.02 15.78
CA PRO A 132 -4.54 -1.96 16.51
C PRO A 132 -3.36 -1.44 15.66
N PRO A 133 -3.18 -0.11 15.50
CA PRO A 133 -2.08 0.43 14.70
C PRO A 133 -0.71 0.32 15.41
N LEU A 134 -0.69 -0.11 16.68
CA LEU A 134 0.48 -0.37 17.54
C LEU A 134 0.19 -1.67 18.31
N PRO A 135 1.14 -2.59 18.61
CA PRO A 135 2.61 -2.45 18.70
C PRO A 135 3.35 -2.50 17.34
N PRO A 136 4.62 -2.05 17.29
CA PRO A 136 5.35 -1.73 16.06
C PRO A 136 5.73 -2.93 15.19
N ILE A 137 5.59 -4.16 15.67
CA ILE A 137 5.77 -5.37 14.86
C ILE A 137 4.81 -6.40 15.43
N LEU A 138 3.89 -6.91 14.61
CA LEU A 138 2.87 -7.94 14.94
C LEU A 138 1.60 -7.44 15.61
N ASN A 139 0.94 -6.48 14.96
CA ASN A 139 -0.35 -5.99 15.40
C ASN A 139 -1.50 -7.02 15.32
N THR A 140 -1.29 -8.19 14.72
CA THR A 140 -2.33 -9.22 14.55
C THR A 140 -2.33 -10.29 15.63
N ARG A 141 -1.23 -10.52 16.35
CA ARG A 141 -1.09 -11.66 17.29
C ARG A 141 -2.03 -11.60 18.51
N SER A 142 -2.56 -10.42 18.82
CA SER A 142 -3.49 -10.21 19.93
C SER A 142 -4.96 -10.14 19.49
N ILE A 143 -5.26 -10.33 18.20
CA ILE A 143 -6.64 -10.29 17.71
C ILE A 143 -7.38 -11.55 18.20
N PRO A 144 -8.44 -11.41 19.01
CA PRO A 144 -9.22 -12.55 19.49
C PRO A 144 -10.02 -13.19 18.34
N ASN A 145 -10.35 -14.47 18.48
CA ASN A 145 -11.12 -15.24 17.48
C ASN A 145 -10.49 -15.22 16.08
N SER A 146 -9.15 -15.23 16.01
CA SER A 146 -8.41 -15.09 14.75
C SER A 146 -8.79 -16.15 13.70
N GLU A 147 -8.91 -17.42 14.10
CA GLU A 147 -9.33 -18.51 13.21
C GLU A 147 -10.71 -18.23 12.60
N GLN A 148 -11.69 -17.85 13.42
CA GLN A 148 -13.03 -17.54 12.94
C GLN A 148 -13.04 -16.31 12.00
N LEU A 149 -12.25 -15.27 12.28
CA LEU A 149 -12.16 -14.10 11.41
C LEU A 149 -11.54 -14.44 10.05
N ILE A 150 -10.58 -15.36 10.02
CA ILE A 150 -10.00 -15.90 8.78
C ILE A 150 -11.07 -16.68 8.03
N ASP A 151 -11.76 -17.61 8.69
CA ASP A 151 -12.80 -18.45 8.08
C ASP A 151 -13.96 -17.61 7.51
N ASP A 152 -14.43 -16.62 8.27
CA ASP A 152 -15.47 -15.68 7.83
C ASP A 152 -14.99 -14.91 6.58
N THR A 153 -13.74 -14.44 6.58
CA THR A 153 -13.14 -13.75 5.44
C THR A 153 -13.02 -14.64 4.21
N LEU A 154 -12.62 -15.90 4.39
CA LEU A 154 -12.53 -16.91 3.32
C LEU A 154 -13.88 -17.54 2.96
N SER A 155 -14.96 -17.15 3.64
CA SER A 155 -16.34 -17.55 3.36
C SER A 155 -17.20 -16.40 2.81
N GLY A 156 -16.62 -15.22 2.61
CA GLY A 156 -17.27 -14.08 1.95
C GLY A 156 -17.87 -13.04 2.91
N ASN A 157 -17.52 -13.12 4.20
CA ASN A 157 -17.89 -12.16 5.24
C ASN A 157 -16.60 -11.50 5.79
N PRO A 158 -15.91 -10.65 5.00
CA PRO A 158 -14.61 -10.16 5.39
C PRO A 158 -14.70 -9.14 6.53
N THR A 159 -13.63 -9.10 7.31
CA THR A 159 -13.28 -7.96 8.16
C THR A 159 -11.86 -7.52 7.83
N ILE A 160 -11.51 -6.26 8.12
CA ILE A 160 -10.11 -5.80 7.98
C ILE A 160 -9.18 -6.64 8.85
N ALA A 161 -9.62 -7.05 10.04
CA ALA A 161 -8.87 -7.93 10.92
C ALA A 161 -8.61 -9.31 10.31
N GLY A 162 -9.64 -9.96 9.74
CA GLY A 162 -9.51 -11.26 9.07
C GLY A 162 -8.55 -11.20 7.88
N ILE A 163 -8.63 -10.15 7.05
CA ILE A 163 -7.68 -9.93 5.96
C ILE A 163 -6.25 -9.75 6.49
N THR A 164 -6.06 -8.91 7.51
CA THR A 164 -4.74 -8.66 8.08
C THR A 164 -4.16 -9.93 8.71
N LEU A 165 -5.00 -10.77 9.32
CA LEU A 165 -4.61 -12.09 9.85
C LEU A 165 -4.14 -13.05 8.75
N ILE A 166 -4.84 -13.11 7.61
CA ILE A 166 -4.40 -13.90 6.44
C ILE A 166 -3.03 -13.44 5.95
N LEU A 167 -2.83 -12.12 5.81
CA LEU A 167 -1.55 -11.56 5.40
C LEU A 167 -0.45 -11.84 6.44
N ALA A 168 -0.75 -11.74 7.73
CA ALA A 168 0.19 -12.06 8.80
C ALA A 168 0.60 -13.53 8.80
N ASN A 169 -0.35 -14.46 8.60
CA ASN A 169 -0.04 -15.89 8.47
C ASN A 169 0.88 -16.15 7.27
N PHE A 170 0.64 -15.51 6.13
CA PHE A 170 1.54 -15.60 4.98
C PHE A 170 2.97 -15.11 5.33
N LEU A 171 3.09 -13.99 6.04
CA LEU A 171 4.38 -13.44 6.45
C LEU A 171 5.11 -14.34 7.46
N ASP A 172 4.40 -14.92 8.43
CA ASP A 172 4.95 -15.86 9.41
C ASP A 172 5.51 -17.14 8.73
N GLU A 173 4.77 -17.68 7.76
CA GLU A 173 5.21 -18.84 6.97
C GLU A 173 6.37 -18.49 6.02
N MET A 174 6.34 -17.29 5.43
CA MET A 174 7.44 -16.79 4.61
C MET A 174 8.71 -16.60 5.43
N HIS A 175 8.61 -16.08 6.65
CA HIS A 175 9.76 -15.95 7.55
C HIS A 175 10.36 -17.32 7.88
N THR A 176 9.53 -18.31 8.21
CA THR A 176 9.96 -19.68 8.48
C THR A 176 10.66 -20.30 7.27
N SER A 177 10.08 -20.14 6.07
CA SER A 177 10.64 -20.61 4.80
C SER A 177 11.98 -19.94 4.48
N ASN A 178 12.05 -18.61 4.59
CA ASN A 178 13.25 -17.84 4.30
C ASN A 178 14.38 -18.17 5.28
N SER A 179 14.07 -18.34 6.56
CA SER A 179 15.01 -18.77 7.60
C SER A 179 15.65 -20.12 7.26
N LYS A 180 14.83 -21.09 6.83
CA LYS A 180 15.29 -22.42 6.39
C LYS A 180 16.11 -22.38 5.10
N LEU A 181 15.75 -21.53 4.14
CA LEU A 181 16.51 -21.33 2.91
C LEU A 181 17.87 -20.66 3.19
N ALA A 182 17.87 -19.62 4.02
CA ALA A 182 19.07 -18.87 4.40
C ALA A 182 20.07 -19.72 5.18
N SER A 183 19.62 -20.73 5.94
CA SER A 183 20.51 -21.63 6.69
C SER A 183 21.25 -22.66 5.83
N ARG A 184 20.99 -22.74 4.51
CA ARG A 184 21.65 -23.72 3.64
C ARG A 184 23.12 -23.38 3.39
N GLU A 185 24.01 -24.32 3.72
CA GLU A 185 25.46 -24.18 3.54
C GLU A 185 25.98 -24.82 2.24
N LYS A 186 27.30 -24.70 1.97
CA LYS A 186 27.92 -25.35 0.82
C LYS A 186 27.84 -26.89 0.94
N PRO A 187 27.66 -27.63 -0.18
CA PRO A 187 27.55 -27.16 -1.56
C PRO A 187 26.15 -26.70 -1.98
N HIS A 188 25.14 -26.80 -1.10
CA HIS A 188 23.72 -26.59 -1.39
C HIS A 188 23.20 -25.20 -1.02
N ARG A 189 24.01 -24.15 -1.18
CA ARG A 189 23.58 -22.76 -0.88
C ARG A 189 22.30 -22.43 -1.65
N VAL A 190 21.42 -21.68 -1.02
CA VAL A 190 20.18 -21.16 -1.63
C VAL A 190 20.48 -20.46 -2.96
N GLN A 191 19.69 -20.80 -3.98
CA GLN A 191 19.72 -20.19 -5.30
C GLN A 191 18.46 -19.39 -5.56
N ARG A 192 18.48 -18.60 -6.64
CA ARG A 192 17.35 -17.77 -7.09
C ARG A 192 16.04 -18.58 -7.17
N ASP A 193 16.08 -19.74 -7.81
CA ASP A 193 14.87 -20.53 -8.09
C ASP A 193 14.28 -21.19 -6.84
N ASP A 194 15.12 -21.59 -5.87
CA ASP A 194 14.65 -22.07 -4.56
C ASP A 194 13.74 -21.03 -3.87
N VAL A 195 14.11 -19.75 -3.95
CA VAL A 195 13.38 -18.64 -3.30
C VAL A 195 12.08 -18.34 -4.04
N HIS A 196 12.10 -18.32 -5.37
CA HIS A 196 10.88 -18.11 -6.17
C HIS A 196 9.85 -19.21 -5.97
N GLU A 197 10.29 -20.47 -6.04
CA GLU A 197 9.40 -21.63 -5.87
C GLU A 197 8.79 -21.65 -4.48
N ALA A 198 9.59 -21.37 -3.45
CA ALA A 198 9.11 -21.26 -2.08
C ALA A 198 8.09 -20.12 -1.92
N PHE A 199 8.36 -18.93 -2.48
CA PHE A 199 7.41 -17.82 -2.45
C PHE A 199 6.10 -18.17 -3.16
N VAL A 200 6.19 -18.71 -4.38
CA VAL A 200 5.03 -19.09 -5.18
C VAL A 200 4.15 -20.09 -4.44
N SER A 201 4.74 -21.12 -3.84
CA SER A 201 4.03 -22.12 -3.05
C SER A 201 3.27 -21.47 -1.88
N LEU A 202 3.92 -20.56 -1.16
CA LEU A 202 3.28 -19.82 -0.06
C LEU A 202 2.17 -18.89 -0.54
N ALA A 203 2.38 -18.17 -1.65
CA ALA A 203 1.37 -17.27 -2.22
C ALA A 203 0.13 -18.07 -2.67
N GLN A 204 0.32 -19.22 -3.30
CA GLN A 204 -0.78 -20.12 -3.69
C GLN A 204 -1.50 -20.73 -2.48
N THR A 205 -0.80 -20.96 -1.37
CA THR A 205 -1.39 -21.56 -0.18
C THR A 205 -2.16 -20.53 0.66
N HIS A 206 -1.60 -19.34 0.85
CA HIS A 206 -2.11 -18.38 1.84
C HIS A 206 -2.75 -17.13 1.24
N LEU A 207 -2.34 -16.68 0.05
CA LEU A 207 -2.88 -15.46 -0.57
C LEU A 207 -3.97 -15.77 -1.59
N LYS A 208 -3.76 -16.79 -2.43
CA LYS A 208 -4.69 -17.18 -3.47
C LYS A 208 -6.14 -17.43 -2.99
N PRO A 209 -6.41 -18.08 -1.84
CA PRO A 209 -7.78 -18.24 -1.36
C PRO A 209 -8.52 -16.90 -1.15
N LEU A 210 -7.82 -15.88 -0.65
CA LEU A 210 -8.35 -14.53 -0.51
C LEU A 210 -8.63 -13.87 -1.87
N GLU A 211 -7.71 -14.05 -2.83
CA GLU A 211 -7.89 -13.51 -4.20
C GLU A 211 -9.06 -14.18 -4.93
N GLU A 212 -9.23 -15.49 -4.79
CA GLU A 212 -10.27 -16.25 -5.48
C GLU A 212 -11.67 -15.88 -4.98
N ILE A 213 -11.87 -15.77 -3.68
CA ILE A 213 -13.20 -15.49 -3.15
C ILE A 213 -13.71 -14.09 -3.50
N TYR A 214 -12.82 -13.11 -3.63
CA TYR A 214 -13.15 -11.73 -4.00
C TYR A 214 -12.82 -11.41 -5.46
N ARG A 215 -12.61 -12.43 -6.29
CA ARG A 215 -12.41 -12.23 -7.73
C ARG A 215 -13.63 -11.54 -8.36
N ASP A 216 -13.37 -10.55 -9.21
CA ASP A 216 -14.36 -9.80 -10.00
C ASP A 216 -15.45 -9.07 -9.18
N LYS A 217 -15.25 -8.92 -7.87
CA LYS A 217 -16.14 -8.16 -6.98
C LYS A 217 -15.34 -7.43 -5.90
N PRO A 218 -15.85 -6.32 -5.35
CA PRO A 218 -15.13 -5.63 -4.29
C PRO A 218 -15.17 -6.45 -2.99
N ILE A 219 -14.08 -6.42 -2.22
CA ILE A 219 -13.98 -7.09 -0.91
C ILE A 219 -15.05 -6.54 0.04
N PHE A 220 -15.22 -5.22 0.05
CA PHE A 220 -16.24 -4.51 0.81
C PHE A 220 -17.14 -3.71 -0.13
N PRO A 221 -18.41 -3.48 0.20
CA PRO A 221 -19.25 -2.54 -0.55
C PRO A 221 -18.58 -1.16 -0.65
N VAL A 222 -18.50 -0.63 -1.86
CA VAL A 222 -17.96 0.72 -2.10
C VAL A 222 -18.91 1.76 -1.51
N ARG A 223 -18.39 2.61 -0.64
CA ARG A 223 -19.08 3.75 -0.02
C ARG A 223 -19.30 4.84 -1.05
N ASP A 224 -20.39 5.59 -0.89
CA ASP A 224 -20.73 6.76 -1.71
C ASP A 224 -20.74 8.02 -0.84
N ASP A 225 -19.58 8.36 -0.26
CA ASP A 225 -19.43 9.44 0.70
C ASP A 225 -18.18 10.32 0.47
N ASP A 226 -17.53 10.17 -0.69
CA ASP A 226 -16.28 10.85 -1.06
C ASP A 226 -15.10 10.54 -0.11
N SER A 227 -15.15 9.44 0.65
CA SER A 227 -14.00 8.94 1.43
C SER A 227 -12.82 8.56 0.54
N ILE A 228 -11.59 8.81 1.02
CA ILE A 228 -10.34 8.52 0.32
C ILE A 228 -9.53 7.55 1.16
N PHE A 229 -9.18 6.41 0.56
CA PHE A 229 -8.19 5.49 1.09
C PHE A 229 -6.82 5.74 0.46
N ILE A 230 -5.85 6.12 1.28
CA ILE A 230 -4.46 6.34 0.90
C ILE A 230 -3.66 5.06 1.19
N SER A 231 -3.21 4.40 0.12
CA SER A 231 -2.38 3.20 0.11
C SER A 231 -0.89 3.57 0.10
N LEU A 232 -0.17 3.21 1.17
CA LEU A 232 1.22 3.60 1.41
C LEU A 232 2.12 2.37 1.54
N ALA A 233 3.15 2.29 0.69
CA ALA A 233 4.27 1.38 0.86
C ALA A 233 5.45 2.15 1.49
N SER A 234 5.79 1.84 2.74
CA SER A 234 6.89 2.49 3.47
C SER A 234 8.01 1.48 3.72
N PHE A 235 9.17 1.73 3.13
CA PHE A 235 10.38 0.96 3.41
C PHE A 235 11.40 1.86 4.11
N ARG A 236 11.61 1.63 5.40
CA ARG A 236 12.58 2.37 6.24
C ARG A 236 12.51 3.88 6.04
N ASP A 237 11.28 4.38 6.03
CA ASP A 237 10.99 5.76 5.67
C ASP A 237 10.91 6.66 6.90
N TYR A 238 11.89 7.54 7.04
CA TYR A 238 11.93 8.51 8.14
C TYR A 238 10.90 9.64 8.00
N LEU A 239 10.31 9.83 6.81
CA LEU A 239 9.29 10.85 6.56
C LEU A 239 7.86 10.35 6.71
N LEU A 240 7.64 9.06 6.98
CA LEU A 240 6.28 8.50 7.08
C LEU A 240 5.41 9.30 8.06
N GLY A 241 5.95 9.65 9.24
CA GLY A 241 5.21 10.42 10.24
C GLY A 241 4.81 11.81 9.74
N ASP A 242 5.68 12.49 8.99
CA ASP A 242 5.41 13.82 8.44
C ASP A 242 4.45 13.77 7.25
N THR A 243 4.58 12.75 6.40
CA THR A 243 3.63 12.44 5.32
C THR A 243 2.22 12.29 5.85
N LEU A 244 2.04 11.52 6.95
CA LEU A 244 0.72 11.33 7.58
C LEU A 244 0.19 12.62 8.19
N LYS A 245 1.01 13.34 8.97
CA LYS A 245 0.62 14.65 9.53
C LYS A 245 0.22 15.62 8.42
N GLY A 246 0.98 15.66 7.33
CA GLY A 246 0.68 16.45 6.14
C GLY A 246 -0.65 16.12 5.51
N ALA A 247 -0.89 14.84 5.21
CA ALA A 247 -2.12 14.36 4.60
C ALA A 247 -3.36 14.80 5.40
N PHE A 248 -3.35 14.63 6.72
CA PHE A 248 -4.48 15.01 7.58
C PHE A 248 -4.59 16.51 7.85
N ASN A 249 -3.47 17.20 8.12
CA ASN A 249 -3.52 18.63 8.47
C ASN A 249 -3.86 19.51 7.29
N GLN A 250 -3.50 19.08 6.08
CA GLN A 250 -3.74 19.82 4.85
C GLN A 250 -5.04 19.43 4.17
N ALA A 251 -5.75 18.40 4.64
CA ALA A 251 -7.03 18.00 4.08
C ALA A 251 -8.18 18.92 4.52
N LYS A 252 -9.14 19.12 3.62
CA LYS A 252 -10.41 19.80 3.92
C LYS A 252 -11.34 18.90 4.73
N HIS A 253 -11.34 17.60 4.45
CA HIS A 253 -12.19 16.59 5.08
C HIS A 253 -11.35 15.47 5.71
N PRO A 254 -10.56 15.76 6.76
CA PRO A 254 -9.70 14.76 7.40
C PRO A 254 -10.49 13.60 8.06
N ASP A 255 -11.78 13.79 8.35
CA ASP A 255 -12.70 12.75 8.82
C ASP A 255 -13.04 11.70 7.74
N LYS A 256 -12.81 12.03 6.47
CA LYS A 256 -13.06 11.16 5.30
C LYS A 256 -11.79 10.47 4.79
N LEU A 257 -10.65 10.68 5.45
CA LEU A 257 -9.38 10.08 5.07
C LEU A 257 -9.13 8.77 5.82
N PHE A 258 -8.68 7.77 5.09
CA PHE A 258 -8.26 6.48 5.63
C PHE A 258 -6.88 6.15 5.09
N ILE A 259 -6.06 5.51 5.91
CA ILE A 259 -4.69 5.11 5.60
C ILE A 259 -4.58 3.59 5.66
N GLY A 260 -4.02 2.99 4.63
CA GLY A 260 -3.45 1.64 4.67
C GLY A 260 -1.94 1.73 4.49
N ALA A 261 -1.18 1.49 5.56
CA ALA A 261 0.27 1.60 5.54
C ALA A 261 0.94 0.24 5.74
N VAL A 262 1.84 -0.11 4.83
CA VAL A 262 2.75 -1.25 5.00
C VAL A 262 4.10 -0.70 5.45
N VAL A 263 4.48 -1.00 6.69
CA VAL A 263 5.67 -0.44 7.33
C VAL A 263 6.74 -1.50 7.44
N GLN A 264 7.80 -1.34 6.64
CA GLN A 264 8.95 -2.23 6.55
C GLN A 264 10.17 -1.58 7.21
N ASN A 265 10.17 -1.55 8.54
CA ASN A 265 11.20 -0.89 9.34
C ASN A 265 12.14 -1.91 10.01
N CYS A 266 13.34 -1.45 10.34
CA CYS A 266 14.25 -2.14 11.25
C CYS A 266 14.16 -1.51 12.64
N TYR A 267 13.60 -2.23 13.60
CA TYR A 267 13.46 -1.73 14.98
C TYR A 267 14.53 -2.27 15.95
N GLY A 268 15.54 -2.99 15.45
CA GLY A 268 16.54 -3.65 16.29
C GLY A 268 16.01 -4.88 17.04
N LEU A 269 14.75 -5.21 16.84
CA LEU A 269 14.03 -6.30 17.47
C LEU A 269 13.61 -7.30 16.41
N ASN A 270 13.56 -8.57 16.79
CA ASN A 270 12.97 -9.59 15.94
C ASN A 270 11.54 -9.88 16.45
N PRO A 271 10.51 -9.71 15.60
CA PRO A 271 9.14 -10.02 15.98
C PRO A 271 8.92 -11.50 16.32
N TYR A 272 9.70 -12.41 15.73
CA TYR A 272 9.44 -13.83 15.83
C TYR A 272 9.86 -14.40 17.21
N PRO A 273 8.98 -15.17 17.89
CA PRO A 273 9.27 -15.64 19.25
C PRO A 273 10.56 -16.47 19.31
N GLY A 274 11.43 -16.14 20.26
CA GLY A 274 12.70 -16.86 20.46
C GLY A 274 13.84 -16.38 19.57
N GLU A 275 13.60 -15.44 18.65
CA GLU A 275 14.64 -14.91 17.79
C GLU A 275 15.35 -13.70 18.41
N LYS A 276 16.67 -13.61 18.17
CA LYS A 276 17.48 -12.49 18.65
C LYS A 276 17.23 -11.27 17.78
N GLY A 277 17.24 -10.09 18.41
CA GLY A 277 17.20 -8.82 17.70
C GLY A 277 18.31 -8.69 16.66
N VAL A 278 18.02 -7.96 15.59
CA VAL A 278 18.93 -7.78 14.44
C VAL A 278 19.53 -6.38 14.50
N GLN A 279 20.86 -6.28 14.35
CA GLN A 279 21.52 -4.97 14.23
C GLN A 279 21.07 -4.28 12.93
N CYS A 280 20.37 -3.15 13.07
CA CYS A 280 19.99 -2.32 11.94
C CYS A 280 21.22 -1.78 11.21
N ARG A 281 21.10 -1.66 9.88
CA ARG A 281 22.19 -1.26 8.99
C ARG A 281 21.80 -0.04 8.17
N THR A 282 22.78 0.76 7.76
CA THR A 282 22.56 1.83 6.77
C THR A 282 22.32 1.25 5.37
N GLY A 283 21.96 2.09 4.41
CA GLY A 283 22.20 1.78 3.00
C GLY A 283 23.70 1.86 2.65
N ALA A 284 24.03 1.59 1.38
CA ALA A 284 25.39 1.76 0.89
C ALA A 284 25.74 3.26 0.83
N GLN A 285 26.68 3.70 1.66
CA GLN A 285 27.17 5.07 1.76
C GLN A 285 28.47 5.24 0.99
N VAL A 286 28.64 6.32 0.25
CA VAL A 286 29.94 6.65 -0.37
C VAL A 286 30.90 7.14 0.71
N VAL A 287 31.95 6.38 1.00
CA VAL A 287 32.96 6.68 2.02
C VAL A 287 34.28 7.18 1.42
N GLY A 288 34.36 7.28 0.09
CA GLY A 288 35.52 7.83 -0.60
C GLY A 288 35.55 7.43 -2.08
N LYS A 289 36.69 7.66 -2.72
CA LYS A 289 36.98 7.19 -4.07
C LYS A 289 38.01 6.06 -4.03
N GLY A 290 37.80 5.04 -4.86
CA GLY A 290 38.79 4.00 -5.09
C GLY A 290 39.93 4.48 -6.00
N PRO A 291 40.98 3.66 -6.19
CA PRO A 291 42.14 4.00 -7.02
C PRO A 291 41.81 4.32 -8.49
N ASN A 292 40.66 3.87 -8.97
CA ASN A 292 40.14 4.10 -10.33
C ASN A 292 39.12 5.26 -10.42
N GLY A 293 38.98 6.06 -9.35
CA GLY A 293 38.02 7.17 -9.29
C GLY A 293 36.55 6.76 -9.09
N ARG A 294 36.25 5.46 -8.96
CA ARG A 294 34.89 4.98 -8.65
C ARG A 294 34.56 5.19 -7.18
N ASP A 295 33.28 5.34 -6.86
CA ASP A 295 32.82 5.46 -5.47
C ASP A 295 33.16 4.19 -4.69
N LYS A 296 33.84 4.36 -3.55
CA LYS A 296 33.98 3.31 -2.55
C LYS A 296 32.79 3.43 -1.62
N THR A 297 32.00 2.36 -1.51
CA THR A 297 30.81 2.33 -0.64
C THR A 297 30.99 1.43 0.57
N GLN A 298 30.30 1.77 1.66
CA GLN A 298 30.26 1.00 2.90
C GLN A 298 28.82 0.93 3.45
N VAL A 299 28.48 -0.21 4.05
CA VAL A 299 27.29 -0.37 4.89
C VAL A 299 27.75 -0.40 6.34
N SER A 300 27.12 0.41 7.18
CA SER A 300 27.49 0.60 8.59
C SER A 300 26.34 0.19 9.51
N ASP A 301 26.62 0.07 10.80
CA ASP A 301 25.58 -0.05 11.82
C ASP A 301 24.74 1.24 11.87
N ALA A 302 23.45 1.09 12.13
CA ALA A 302 22.49 2.17 12.28
C ALA A 302 21.64 1.94 13.53
N PRO A 303 21.11 3.01 14.16
CA PRO A 303 20.10 2.85 15.19
C PRO A 303 18.81 2.25 14.61
N PRO A 304 17.89 1.76 15.47
CA PRO A 304 16.52 1.47 15.10
C PRO A 304 15.84 2.65 14.37
N ASP A 305 14.95 2.33 13.45
CA ASP A 305 14.14 3.32 12.76
C ASP A 305 13.16 4.03 13.68
N ARG A 306 12.86 5.27 13.30
CA ARG A 306 11.68 5.99 13.78
C ARG A 306 10.42 5.30 13.27
N ASN A 307 9.44 5.12 14.15
CA ASN A 307 8.14 4.58 13.78
C ASN A 307 7.16 5.73 13.46
N GLY A 308 7.04 6.09 12.18
CA GLY A 308 6.16 7.18 11.74
C GLY A 308 4.68 6.98 12.08
N ILE A 309 4.21 5.72 12.17
CA ILE A 309 2.84 5.41 12.63
C ILE A 309 2.69 5.73 14.11
N GLU A 310 3.64 5.32 14.95
CA GLU A 310 3.61 5.61 16.38
C GLU A 310 3.70 7.11 16.66
N GLU A 311 4.59 7.83 15.97
CA GLU A 311 4.69 9.28 16.06
C GLU A 311 3.38 9.99 15.72
N PHE A 312 2.62 9.44 14.75
CA PHE A 312 1.31 9.95 14.37
C PHE A 312 0.23 9.54 15.41
N CYS A 313 0.09 8.26 15.71
CA CYS A 313 -0.97 7.73 16.57
C CYS A 313 -0.81 8.09 18.06
N THR A 314 0.37 8.49 18.52
CA THR A 314 0.58 8.97 19.89
C THR A 314 0.56 10.51 19.98
N SER A 315 0.48 11.21 18.85
CA SER A 315 0.40 12.67 18.82
C SER A 315 -0.96 13.14 19.35
N PRO A 316 -1.01 14.14 20.27
CA PRO A 316 -2.27 14.66 20.82
C PRO A 316 -3.27 15.13 19.76
N LEU A 317 -2.80 15.61 18.61
CA LEU A 317 -3.66 16.13 17.54
C LEU A 317 -4.22 15.03 16.61
N HIS A 318 -3.57 13.86 16.57
CA HIS A 318 -3.80 12.86 15.53
C HIS A 318 -4.23 11.49 16.07
N ALA A 319 -4.00 11.19 17.36
CA ALA A 319 -4.38 9.92 18.01
C ALA A 319 -5.84 9.53 17.74
N LYS A 320 -6.74 10.51 17.73
CA LYS A 320 -8.18 10.33 17.40
C LYS A 320 -8.42 9.61 16.07
N TYR A 321 -7.60 9.82 15.05
CA TYR A 321 -7.76 9.16 13.75
C TYR A 321 -7.42 7.67 13.84
N CYS A 322 -6.40 7.32 14.63
CA CYS A 322 -6.04 5.94 14.91
C CYS A 322 -7.11 5.24 15.77
N GLU A 323 -7.63 5.90 16.81
CA GLU A 323 -8.74 5.41 17.64
C GLU A 323 -10.03 5.18 16.84
N ASN A 324 -10.26 5.99 15.81
CA ASN A 324 -11.41 5.86 14.91
C ASN A 324 -11.23 4.77 13.81
N GLY A 325 -10.09 4.07 13.77
CA GLY A 325 -9.82 3.06 12.74
C GLY A 325 -9.52 3.65 11.35
N GLN A 326 -9.20 4.95 11.26
CA GLN A 326 -8.80 5.60 10.01
C GLN A 326 -7.35 5.26 9.63
N VAL A 327 -6.57 4.66 10.53
CA VAL A 327 -5.20 4.21 10.26
C VAL A 327 -5.11 2.71 10.42
N ARG A 328 -4.86 2.01 9.32
CA ARG A 328 -4.70 0.55 9.23
C ARG A 328 -3.28 0.26 8.83
N VAL A 329 -2.64 -0.68 9.52
CA VAL A 329 -1.21 -0.90 9.37
C VAL A 329 -0.94 -2.38 9.21
N LEU A 330 -0.01 -2.73 8.33
CA LEU A 330 0.64 -4.03 8.31
C LEU A 330 2.14 -3.80 8.55
N TYR A 331 2.65 -4.34 9.64
CA TYR A 331 4.08 -4.30 9.92
C TYR A 331 4.75 -5.53 9.31
N VAL A 332 5.83 -5.30 8.58
CA VAL A 332 6.67 -6.32 7.96
C VAL A 332 8.10 -6.07 8.42
N HIS A 333 8.85 -7.08 8.82
CA HIS A 333 10.23 -6.85 9.21
C HIS A 333 11.08 -6.56 7.96
N GLU A 334 12.06 -5.64 8.02
CA GLU A 334 12.77 -5.17 6.80
C GLU A 334 13.42 -6.29 5.96
N ASN A 335 13.79 -7.41 6.59
CA ASN A 335 14.41 -8.56 5.92
C ASN A 335 13.41 -9.35 5.07
N GLU A 336 12.12 -9.33 5.42
CA GLU A 336 11.03 -9.96 4.67
C GLU A 336 10.50 -9.08 3.53
N SER A 337 11.04 -7.88 3.34
CA SER A 337 10.56 -6.97 2.29
C SER A 337 10.70 -7.60 0.91
N LEU A 338 9.56 -7.75 0.23
CA LEU A 338 9.47 -8.21 -1.16
C LEU A 338 9.45 -7.05 -2.16
N GLY A 339 9.78 -5.83 -1.76
CA GLY A 339 9.81 -4.67 -2.66
C GLY A 339 8.45 -3.98 -2.84
N PRO A 340 8.40 -2.90 -3.64
CA PRO A 340 7.25 -2.00 -3.68
C PRO A 340 6.01 -2.63 -4.28
N ALA A 341 6.12 -3.44 -5.34
CA ALA A 341 4.96 -4.09 -5.97
C ALA A 341 4.14 -4.91 -4.96
N MET A 342 4.82 -5.73 -4.15
CA MET A 342 4.18 -6.53 -3.09
C MET A 342 3.71 -5.68 -1.91
N ALA A 343 4.46 -4.64 -1.52
CA ALA A 343 4.00 -3.73 -0.48
C ALA A 343 2.71 -3.00 -0.90
N ARG A 344 2.56 -2.63 -2.17
CA ARG A 344 1.32 -2.05 -2.72
C ARG A 344 0.19 -3.07 -2.79
N TYR A 345 0.50 -4.33 -3.13
CA TYR A 345 -0.48 -5.42 -3.00
C TYR A 345 -1.01 -5.50 -1.57
N TYR A 346 -0.16 -5.63 -0.55
CA TYR A 346 -0.60 -5.68 0.86
C TYR A 346 -1.39 -4.45 1.28
N ALA A 347 -0.91 -3.24 0.93
CA ALA A 347 -1.57 -1.99 1.29
C ALA A 347 -2.97 -1.90 0.66
N SER A 348 -3.15 -2.38 -0.58
CA SER A 348 -4.46 -2.41 -1.25
C SER A 348 -5.48 -3.28 -0.52
N LYS A 349 -5.04 -4.33 0.18
CA LYS A 349 -5.93 -5.23 0.94
C LYS A 349 -6.42 -4.62 2.26
N LEU A 350 -5.82 -3.52 2.70
CA LEU A 350 -6.30 -2.74 3.85
C LEU A 350 -7.43 -1.77 3.46
N TRP A 351 -7.82 -1.71 2.18
CA TRP A 351 -8.97 -0.93 1.73
C TRP A 351 -10.27 -1.48 2.33
N GLY A 352 -11.12 -0.58 2.77
CA GLY A 352 -12.27 -0.84 3.62
C GLY A 352 -13.59 -0.34 3.04
N GLY A 353 -13.69 -0.28 1.72
CA GLY A 353 -14.89 0.23 1.05
C GLY A 353 -14.85 1.73 0.75
N GLU A 354 -13.77 2.46 1.02
CA GLU A 354 -13.70 3.90 0.72
C GLU A 354 -13.97 4.23 -0.76
N THR A 355 -14.57 5.39 -1.05
CA THR A 355 -15.02 5.77 -2.41
C THR A 355 -13.86 5.89 -3.40
N TYR A 356 -12.75 6.47 -2.96
CA TYR A 356 -11.56 6.72 -3.76
C TYR A 356 -10.36 5.95 -3.22
N PHE A 357 -9.49 5.53 -4.14
CA PHE A 357 -8.21 4.91 -3.86
C PHE A 357 -7.09 5.82 -4.35
N MET A 358 -6.13 6.09 -3.48
CA MET A 358 -4.94 6.87 -3.76
C MET A 358 -3.71 6.04 -3.45
N GLN A 359 -2.93 5.67 -4.46
CA GLN A 359 -1.61 5.07 -4.26
C GLN A 359 -0.57 6.18 -4.18
N VAL A 360 0.28 6.12 -3.16
CA VAL A 360 1.38 7.06 -2.97
C VAL A 360 2.61 6.41 -2.33
N ASP A 361 3.76 7.06 -2.52
CA ASP A 361 4.97 6.78 -1.73
C ASP A 361 4.89 7.42 -0.33
N ALA A 362 5.79 7.04 0.58
CA ALA A 362 5.73 7.38 2.01
C ALA A 362 6.44 8.69 2.42
N HIS A 363 6.95 9.47 1.46
CA HIS A 363 7.79 10.66 1.70
C HIS A 363 7.30 11.84 0.87
N LEU A 364 6.16 12.41 1.30
CA LEU A 364 5.44 13.43 0.57
C LEU A 364 5.25 14.73 1.36
N GLN A 365 4.94 15.78 0.63
CA GLN A 365 4.31 17.00 1.12
C GLN A 365 2.92 17.14 0.50
N PHE A 366 1.97 17.73 1.22
CA PHE A 366 0.59 17.93 0.76
C PHE A 366 0.23 19.42 0.71
N TYR A 367 -0.43 19.83 -0.38
CA TYR A 367 -0.97 21.17 -0.53
C TYR A 367 -2.29 21.31 0.25
N LYS A 368 -2.64 22.53 0.61
CA LYS A 368 -3.89 22.81 1.33
C LYS A 368 -5.11 22.38 0.49
N ASN A 369 -6.04 21.68 1.14
CA ASN A 369 -7.26 21.09 0.59
C ASN A 369 -7.04 20.07 -0.54
N TRP A 370 -5.89 19.39 -0.58
CA TRP A 370 -5.52 18.45 -1.65
C TRP A 370 -6.60 17.38 -1.94
N ASP A 371 -7.30 16.91 -0.91
CA ASP A 371 -8.33 15.87 -0.95
C ASP A 371 -9.54 16.30 -1.80
N GLU A 372 -10.05 17.51 -1.54
CA GLU A 372 -11.11 18.11 -2.34
C GLU A 372 -10.61 18.42 -3.76
N LEU A 373 -9.39 18.92 -3.89
CA LEU A 373 -8.82 19.32 -5.17
C LEU A 373 -8.67 18.12 -6.13
N TYR A 374 -8.07 17.01 -5.71
CA TYR A 374 -8.00 15.80 -6.54
C TYR A 374 -9.37 15.18 -6.81
N THR A 375 -10.28 15.22 -5.83
CA THR A 375 -11.65 14.71 -6.00
C THR A 375 -12.41 15.52 -7.07
N ASN A 376 -12.28 16.84 -7.08
CA ASN A 376 -12.88 17.70 -8.09
C ASN A 376 -12.20 17.53 -9.45
N GLU A 377 -10.88 17.44 -9.46
CA GLU A 377 -10.09 17.28 -10.68
C GLU A 377 -10.46 15.96 -11.38
N ILE A 378 -10.58 14.84 -10.66
CA ILE A 378 -10.97 13.56 -11.28
C ILE A 378 -12.42 13.54 -11.71
N LYS A 379 -13.33 14.25 -11.03
CA LYS A 379 -14.73 14.37 -11.44
C LYS A 379 -14.88 15.18 -12.73
N SER A 380 -13.86 15.96 -13.10
CA SER A 380 -13.85 16.79 -14.30
C SER A 380 -13.30 16.09 -15.55
N THR A 381 -12.75 14.87 -15.42
CA THR A 381 -12.27 14.11 -16.57
C THR A 381 -13.44 13.60 -17.42
N LYS A 382 -13.20 13.43 -18.72
CA LYS A 382 -14.24 13.00 -19.66
C LYS A 382 -14.80 11.61 -19.37
N SER A 383 -13.96 10.69 -18.89
CA SER A 383 -14.35 9.29 -18.66
C SER A 383 -14.80 8.98 -17.24
N TYR A 384 -14.98 9.98 -16.37
CA TYR A 384 -15.37 9.74 -14.98
C TYR A 384 -16.69 8.93 -14.91
N PRO A 385 -16.76 7.83 -14.13
CA PRO A 385 -15.83 7.41 -13.08
C PRO A 385 -14.69 6.47 -13.52
N LYS A 386 -14.60 6.07 -14.78
CA LYS A 386 -13.51 5.20 -15.30
C LYS A 386 -12.25 6.03 -15.63
N SER A 387 -11.78 6.80 -14.66
CA SER A 387 -10.63 7.69 -14.81
C SER A 387 -9.58 7.46 -13.73
N VAL A 388 -8.32 7.66 -14.09
CA VAL A 388 -7.17 7.66 -13.17
C VAL A 388 -6.44 8.99 -13.33
N LEU A 389 -6.20 9.71 -12.24
CA LEU A 389 -5.24 10.81 -12.22
C LEU A 389 -3.86 10.26 -11.86
N SER A 390 -2.82 10.57 -12.63
CA SER A 390 -1.46 10.15 -12.32
C SER A 390 -0.43 11.13 -12.90
N SER A 391 0.69 11.28 -12.20
CA SER A 391 1.85 12.06 -12.64
C SER A 391 3.07 11.67 -11.82
N TYR A 392 4.25 12.14 -12.21
CA TYR A 392 5.37 12.28 -11.28
C TYR A 392 5.23 13.61 -10.54
N PRO A 393 5.00 13.61 -9.20
CA PRO A 393 4.93 14.84 -8.43
C PRO A 393 6.24 15.65 -8.50
N PRO A 394 6.20 16.97 -8.27
CA PRO A 394 7.41 17.78 -8.19
C PRO A 394 8.31 17.33 -7.04
N GLY A 395 9.61 17.46 -7.24
CA GLY A 395 10.61 17.11 -6.24
C GLY A 395 10.77 18.15 -5.14
N PHE A 396 11.03 17.70 -3.91
CA PHE A 396 11.49 18.53 -2.80
C PHE A 396 12.73 17.92 -2.12
N ASN A 397 13.52 18.74 -1.43
CA ASN A 397 14.83 18.34 -0.88
C ASN A 397 14.94 18.50 0.64
N GLU A 398 13.94 19.11 1.26
CA GLU A 398 13.88 19.34 2.71
C GLU A 398 13.92 18.03 3.49
N GLU A 399 14.55 18.08 4.67
CA GLU A 399 14.61 16.94 5.58
C GLU A 399 13.26 16.61 6.23
N ASN A 400 12.32 17.56 6.24
CA ASN A 400 10.98 17.38 6.79
C ASN A 400 9.95 17.42 5.65
N GLY A 401 8.94 16.56 5.76
CA GLY A 401 7.85 16.45 4.79
C GLY A 401 6.56 17.14 5.23
N GLY A 402 5.45 16.67 4.68
CA GLY A 402 4.10 16.95 5.16
C GLY A 402 3.42 18.18 4.56
N VAL A 403 4.10 19.32 4.44
CA VAL A 403 3.46 20.58 4.00
C VAL A 403 4.04 21.09 2.69
N LEU A 404 3.18 21.25 1.68
CA LEU A 404 3.49 21.94 0.42
C LEU A 404 2.82 23.31 0.42
N ASN A 405 3.61 24.38 0.32
CA ASN A 405 3.10 25.75 0.44
C ASN A 405 2.66 26.38 -0.89
N ASN A 406 3.24 25.93 -2.01
CA ASN A 406 2.99 26.50 -3.33
C ASN A 406 2.59 25.40 -4.31
N GLU A 407 1.57 25.67 -5.12
CA GLU A 407 1.21 24.79 -6.24
C GLU A 407 2.22 24.95 -7.38
N SER A 408 2.33 23.91 -8.22
CA SER A 408 3.02 23.96 -9.49
C SER A 408 2.15 23.36 -10.59
N SER A 409 2.45 23.71 -11.85
CA SER A 409 1.81 23.09 -13.01
C SER A 409 2.04 21.58 -13.03
N GLY A 410 1.01 20.82 -13.39
CA GLY A 410 1.08 19.37 -13.50
C GLY A 410 2.15 18.87 -14.48
N ALA A 411 2.51 17.60 -14.36
CA ALA A 411 3.44 16.92 -15.26
C ALA A 411 2.71 15.83 -16.06
N ARG A 412 2.89 15.82 -17.39
CA ARG A 412 2.33 14.79 -18.27
C ARG A 412 3.34 13.67 -18.50
N LEU A 413 2.93 12.42 -18.33
CA LEU A 413 3.76 11.24 -18.62
C LEU A 413 3.56 10.83 -20.09
N CYS A 414 4.28 11.48 -21.00
CA CYS A 414 4.07 11.36 -22.46
C CYS A 414 5.25 10.79 -23.23
N THR A 415 6.23 10.21 -22.53
CA THR A 415 7.42 9.63 -23.17
C THR A 415 7.78 8.31 -22.50
N CYS A 416 8.48 7.45 -23.23
CA CYS A 416 9.08 6.24 -22.67
C CYS A 416 10.40 5.91 -23.36
N GLU A 417 11.15 4.97 -22.80
CA GLU A 417 12.36 4.40 -23.38
C GLU A 417 12.55 2.95 -22.93
N PHE A 418 13.36 2.17 -23.65
CA PHE A 418 13.77 0.83 -23.20
C PHE A 418 15.05 0.96 -22.40
N SER A 419 15.08 0.37 -21.20
CA SER A 419 16.21 0.48 -20.29
C SER A 419 17.46 -0.20 -20.84
N SER A 420 18.57 0.53 -20.88
CA SER A 420 19.90 -0.02 -21.22
C SER A 420 20.60 -0.71 -20.05
N SER A 421 19.94 -0.80 -18.89
CA SER A 421 20.49 -1.39 -17.67
C SER A 421 20.27 -2.90 -17.64
N ASP A 422 21.35 -3.67 -17.46
CA ASP A 422 21.30 -5.14 -17.37
C ASP A 422 20.35 -5.65 -16.27
N VAL A 423 20.23 -4.92 -15.16
CA VAL A 423 19.35 -5.29 -14.03
C VAL A 423 17.88 -5.02 -14.30
N GLU A 424 17.58 -4.29 -15.37
CA GLU A 424 16.24 -3.98 -15.83
C GLU A 424 15.88 -4.71 -17.12
N SER A 425 16.87 -5.31 -17.79
CA SER A 425 16.68 -6.18 -18.94
C SER A 425 15.74 -5.56 -19.98
N ASP A 426 16.05 -4.41 -20.57
CA ASP A 426 15.22 -3.79 -21.62
C ASP A 426 13.75 -3.51 -21.24
N ILE A 427 13.45 -3.34 -19.95
CA ILE A 427 12.10 -2.96 -19.54
C ILE A 427 11.77 -1.53 -20.00
N ILE A 428 10.51 -1.27 -20.32
CA ILE A 428 10.05 0.09 -20.65
C ILE A 428 10.06 0.96 -19.39
N ARG A 429 10.73 2.10 -19.48
CA ARG A 429 10.70 3.21 -18.53
C ARG A 429 9.77 4.29 -19.05
N ILE A 430 8.87 4.76 -18.21
CA ILE A 430 8.01 5.89 -18.51
C ILE A 430 8.70 7.18 -18.03
N ASN A 431 8.44 8.28 -18.74
CA ASN A 431 9.10 9.56 -18.50
C ASN A 431 8.11 10.71 -18.71
N THR A 432 8.46 11.88 -18.19
CA THR A 432 7.69 13.11 -18.42
C THR A 432 7.84 13.59 -19.86
N GLY A 433 6.81 14.25 -20.37
CA GLY A 433 6.84 14.99 -21.62
C GLY A 433 6.70 16.49 -21.42
N ILE A 434 6.07 17.16 -22.37
CA ILE A 434 5.75 18.58 -22.28
C ILE A 434 4.69 18.78 -21.19
N GLY A 435 5.02 19.60 -20.19
CA GLY A 435 4.13 19.95 -19.08
C GLY A 435 2.98 20.88 -19.48
N TYR A 436 2.15 21.23 -18.51
CA TYR A 436 1.05 22.19 -18.70
C TYR A 436 1.55 23.61 -18.97
N HIS A 437 0.82 24.34 -19.80
CA HIS A 437 1.10 25.75 -20.13
C HIS A 437 0.32 26.74 -19.24
N GLY A 438 -0.62 26.25 -18.42
CA GLY A 438 -1.37 27.04 -17.43
C GLY A 438 -2.72 27.56 -17.92
N GLY A 439 -3.08 27.32 -19.19
CA GLY A 439 -4.36 27.70 -19.79
C GLY A 439 -5.34 26.53 -19.92
N GLU A 440 -4.96 25.32 -19.53
CA GLU A 440 -5.77 24.12 -19.69
C GLU A 440 -6.97 24.11 -18.73
N GLU A 441 -8.16 23.92 -19.28
CA GLU A 441 -9.43 23.94 -18.50
C GLU A 441 -9.72 22.60 -17.80
N HIS A 442 -9.18 21.50 -18.34
CA HIS A 442 -9.40 20.13 -17.87
C HIS A 442 -8.09 19.33 -17.77
N PRO A 443 -8.06 18.24 -16.98
CA PRO A 443 -6.98 17.25 -17.03
C PRO A 443 -6.82 16.69 -18.46
N THR A 444 -5.58 16.54 -18.91
CA THR A 444 -5.27 15.98 -20.24
C THR A 444 -5.01 14.49 -20.14
N GLN A 445 -5.51 13.73 -21.10
CA GLN A 445 -5.24 12.29 -21.16
C GLN A 445 -3.74 12.02 -21.33
N ILE A 446 -3.23 10.96 -20.70
CA ILE A 446 -1.86 10.47 -20.79
C ILE A 446 -1.88 8.94 -20.93
N PRO A 447 -0.82 8.31 -21.49
CA PRO A 447 -0.77 6.87 -21.65
C PRO A 447 -0.30 6.11 -20.41
N PHE A 448 0.37 6.77 -19.46
CA PHE A 448 1.08 6.07 -18.39
C PHE A 448 0.58 6.43 -16.99
N ILE A 449 0.59 5.44 -16.11
CA ILE A 449 0.40 5.57 -14.66
C ILE A 449 1.78 5.47 -14.00
N ALA A 450 2.11 6.46 -13.17
CA ALA A 450 3.20 6.37 -12.21
C ALA A 450 2.76 5.62 -10.96
N ALA A 451 3.54 4.64 -10.52
CA ALA A 451 3.15 3.82 -9.37
C ALA A 451 3.38 4.54 -8.02
N GLY A 452 4.20 5.60 -8.02
CA GLY A 452 4.42 6.46 -6.84
C GLY A 452 3.32 7.50 -6.59
N PHE A 453 2.43 7.73 -7.56
CA PHE A 453 1.23 8.55 -7.39
C PHE A 453 0.15 8.22 -8.43
N PHE A 454 -1.00 7.73 -7.97
CA PHE A 454 -2.25 7.82 -8.73
C PHE A 454 -3.47 7.92 -7.81
N PHE A 455 -4.53 8.56 -8.32
CA PHE A 455 -5.82 8.76 -7.65
C PHE A 455 -6.96 8.30 -8.56
N THR A 456 -7.88 7.47 -8.06
CA THR A 456 -8.93 6.82 -8.86
C THR A 456 -10.13 6.42 -7.99
N PRO A 457 -11.36 6.32 -8.53
CA PRO A 457 -12.43 5.60 -7.85
C PRO A 457 -12.04 4.17 -7.47
N ALA A 458 -12.40 3.72 -6.27
CA ALA A 458 -11.90 2.47 -5.72
C ALA A 458 -12.36 1.20 -6.46
N LEU A 459 -13.39 1.31 -7.33
CA LEU A 459 -13.78 0.21 -8.22
C LEU A 459 -12.62 -0.23 -9.14
N PHE A 460 -11.61 0.64 -9.33
CA PHE A 460 -10.35 0.30 -9.97
C PHE A 460 -9.69 -0.94 -9.39
N LEU A 461 -9.77 -1.17 -8.08
CA LEU A 461 -9.19 -2.35 -7.43
C LEU A 461 -9.84 -3.68 -7.85
N VAL A 462 -11.07 -3.64 -8.36
CA VAL A 462 -11.77 -4.82 -8.89
C VAL A 462 -11.33 -5.11 -10.32
N ASP A 463 -11.29 -4.07 -11.16
CA ASP A 463 -10.94 -4.24 -12.58
C ASP A 463 -9.43 -4.44 -12.77
N VAL A 464 -8.60 -3.83 -11.93
CA VAL A 464 -7.14 -3.80 -12.05
C VAL A 464 -6.51 -4.15 -10.69
N PRO A 465 -6.72 -5.37 -10.17
CA PRO A 465 -6.16 -5.76 -8.87
C PRO A 465 -4.63 -5.80 -8.93
N PHE A 466 -3.98 -5.49 -7.81
CA PHE A 466 -2.53 -5.69 -7.67
C PHE A 466 -2.19 -7.18 -7.74
N ASP A 467 -1.12 -7.50 -8.46
CA ASP A 467 -0.70 -8.89 -8.72
C ASP A 467 0.16 -9.43 -7.55
N PRO A 468 -0.30 -10.46 -6.81
CA PRO A 468 0.43 -11.05 -5.69
C PRO A 468 1.65 -11.88 -6.15
N TYR A 469 1.86 -12.07 -7.46
CA TYR A 469 2.97 -12.82 -8.01
C TYR A 469 4.06 -11.90 -8.58
N MET A 470 4.20 -10.68 -8.04
CA MET A 470 5.21 -9.70 -8.42
C MET A 470 6.24 -9.37 -7.31
N PRO A 471 6.77 -10.35 -6.54
CA PRO A 471 7.80 -10.09 -5.54
C PRO A 471 9.11 -9.61 -6.17
N TRP A 472 9.81 -8.75 -5.45
CA TRP A 472 11.05 -8.08 -5.82
C TRP A 472 10.97 -7.20 -7.08
N CYS A 473 9.77 -7.00 -7.65
CA CYS A 473 9.57 -6.08 -8.75
C CYS A 473 9.63 -4.63 -8.25
N PHE A 474 10.56 -3.87 -8.82
CA PHE A 474 10.65 -2.42 -8.65
C PHE A 474 10.50 -1.69 -9.99
N MET A 475 11.01 -2.26 -11.08
CA MET A 475 10.86 -1.72 -12.44
C MET A 475 9.91 -2.59 -13.26
N GLY A 476 9.12 -1.96 -14.13
CA GLY A 476 8.18 -2.63 -15.05
C GLY A 476 6.73 -2.66 -14.58
N GLU A 477 6.47 -2.50 -13.28
CA GLU A 477 5.12 -2.44 -12.72
C GLU A 477 4.30 -1.27 -13.29
N GLU A 478 4.93 -0.13 -13.60
CA GLU A 478 4.25 1.07 -14.12
C GLU A 478 3.67 0.84 -15.52
N ILE A 479 4.47 0.29 -16.45
CA ILE A 479 3.98 -0.01 -17.80
C ILE A 479 2.91 -1.11 -17.77
N MET A 480 3.10 -2.12 -16.91
CA MET A 480 2.10 -3.17 -16.71
C MET A 480 0.78 -2.60 -16.18
N LEU A 481 0.82 -1.76 -15.15
CA LEU A 481 -0.36 -1.12 -14.57
C LEU A 481 -1.07 -0.21 -15.58
N SER A 482 -0.31 0.53 -16.38
CA SER A 482 -0.83 1.42 -17.44
C SER A 482 -1.61 0.63 -18.50
N MET A 483 -0.99 -0.42 -19.04
CA MET A 483 -1.61 -1.30 -20.04
C MET A 483 -2.84 -2.00 -19.51
N ARG A 484 -2.75 -2.57 -18.30
CA ARG A 484 -3.89 -3.24 -17.64
C ARG A 484 -5.04 -2.26 -17.42
N SER A 485 -4.78 -1.05 -16.95
CA SER A 485 -5.83 -0.05 -16.74
C SER A 485 -6.56 0.30 -18.03
N TRP A 486 -5.80 0.62 -19.08
CA TRP A 486 -6.36 1.07 -20.35
C TRP A 486 -7.17 -0.02 -21.05
N THR A 487 -6.68 -1.26 -21.03
CA THR A 487 -7.38 -2.42 -21.63
C THR A 487 -8.66 -2.81 -20.87
N HIS A 488 -8.77 -2.46 -19.58
CA HIS A 488 -10.01 -2.56 -18.78
C HIS A 488 -10.93 -1.32 -18.92
N GLY A 489 -10.63 -0.43 -19.88
CA GLY A 489 -11.45 0.73 -20.21
C GLY A 489 -11.27 1.94 -19.30
N TRP A 490 -10.21 1.99 -18.50
CA TRP A 490 -9.86 3.16 -17.70
C TRP A 490 -9.01 4.13 -18.53
N ASP A 491 -9.38 5.42 -18.53
CA ASP A 491 -8.53 6.45 -19.12
C ASP A 491 -7.69 7.14 -18.05
N ILE A 492 -6.44 7.42 -18.40
CA ILE A 492 -5.45 7.97 -17.50
C ILE A 492 -5.23 9.44 -17.86
N TYR A 493 -5.13 10.30 -16.85
CA TYR A 493 -5.05 11.75 -16.99
C TYR A 493 -3.95 12.30 -16.11
N ALA A 494 -3.23 13.32 -16.60
CA ALA A 494 -2.38 14.13 -15.75
C ALA A 494 -3.23 15.19 -15.03
N PRO A 495 -3.13 15.39 -13.71
CA PRO A 495 -3.77 16.53 -13.06
C PRO A 495 -3.17 17.85 -13.59
N ARG A 496 -3.97 18.92 -13.67
CA ARG A 496 -3.48 20.23 -14.17
C ARG A 496 -2.50 20.91 -13.22
N LYS A 497 -2.58 20.59 -11.93
CA LYS A 497 -1.71 21.08 -10.87
C LYS A 497 -1.21 19.95 -10.00
N ASN A 498 -0.07 20.15 -9.37
CA ASN A 498 0.43 19.25 -8.35
C ASN A 498 0.00 19.74 -6.96
N TRP A 499 -0.73 18.89 -6.24
CA TRP A 499 -1.12 19.11 -4.84
C TRP A 499 -0.41 18.18 -3.86
N ILE A 500 0.50 17.37 -4.37
CA ILE A 500 1.52 16.69 -3.59
C ILE A 500 2.90 16.97 -4.19
N ALA A 501 3.94 16.87 -3.37
CA ALA A 501 5.34 16.84 -3.80
C ALA A 501 6.03 15.60 -3.21
N HIS A 502 7.07 15.13 -3.87
CA HIS A 502 7.76 13.87 -3.55
C HIS A 502 9.25 14.07 -3.28
N GLN A 503 9.79 13.44 -2.23
CA GLN A 503 11.23 13.51 -1.96
C GLN A 503 11.99 12.50 -2.84
N TYR A 504 12.50 12.93 -3.99
CA TYR A 504 13.31 12.05 -4.83
C TYR A 504 14.66 11.73 -4.18
N ARG A 505 14.84 10.47 -3.80
CA ARG A 505 16.01 10.03 -3.03
C ARG A 505 17.08 9.38 -3.92
N PRO A 506 18.15 10.10 -4.33
CA PRO A 506 19.22 9.48 -5.10
C PRO A 506 19.86 8.32 -4.34
N GLY A 507 20.23 7.26 -5.06
CA GLY A 507 20.80 6.04 -4.47
C GLY A 507 22.09 6.26 -3.67
N ARG A 508 22.75 7.42 -3.82
CA ARG A 508 23.99 7.79 -3.12
C ARG A 508 23.77 8.45 -1.75
N MET A 509 22.53 8.73 -1.33
CA MET A 509 22.25 9.29 0.00
C MET A 509 22.44 8.30 1.15
N GLY A 510 22.85 7.06 0.89
CA GLY A 510 23.10 6.08 1.95
C GLY A 510 21.84 5.58 2.66
N LEU A 511 20.66 5.89 2.12
CA LEU A 511 19.40 5.40 2.64
C LEU A 511 19.25 3.89 2.35
N PRO A 512 18.73 3.11 3.31
CA PRO A 512 18.44 1.70 3.11
C PRO A 512 17.53 1.48 1.90
N LYS A 513 17.76 0.38 1.19
CA LYS A 513 16.94 -0.07 0.07
C LYS A 513 16.65 -1.54 0.26
N PHE A 514 15.45 -1.98 -0.11
CA PHE A 514 15.01 -3.35 0.17
C PHE A 514 15.93 -4.42 -0.41
N TRP A 515 16.48 -4.19 -1.61
CA TRP A 515 17.43 -5.13 -2.24
C TRP A 515 18.67 -5.38 -1.37
N GLY A 516 19.08 -4.40 -0.57
CA GLY A 516 20.16 -4.57 0.41
C GLY A 516 19.77 -5.51 1.56
N SER A 517 18.52 -5.45 2.04
CA SER A 517 18.00 -6.34 3.08
C SER A 517 17.79 -7.75 2.56
N VAL A 518 17.25 -7.91 1.35
CA VAL A 518 17.10 -9.21 0.67
C VAL A 518 18.45 -9.92 0.50
N GLY A 519 19.49 -9.19 0.04
CA GLY A 519 20.84 -9.75 -0.07
C GLY A 519 21.41 -10.19 1.28
N ARG A 520 21.16 -9.43 2.36
CA ARG A 520 21.59 -9.82 3.71
C ARG A 520 20.88 -11.07 4.23
N MET A 521 19.57 -11.19 4.00
CA MET A 521 18.77 -12.34 4.45
C MET A 521 19.35 -13.66 3.95
N PHE A 522 19.76 -13.73 2.68
CA PHE A 522 20.28 -14.95 2.07
C PHE A 522 21.82 -15.04 2.07
N GLY A 523 22.50 -14.29 2.94
CA GLY A 523 23.96 -14.38 3.12
C GLY A 523 24.78 -13.91 1.92
N ARG A 524 24.20 -13.10 1.02
CA ARG A 524 24.83 -12.50 -0.16
C ARG A 524 24.63 -10.97 -0.14
N PRO A 525 25.31 -10.23 0.76
CA PRO A 525 25.07 -8.80 0.94
C PRO A 525 25.25 -7.99 -0.36
N GLY A 526 24.40 -7.00 -0.55
CA GLY A 526 24.38 -6.16 -1.76
C GLY A 526 23.24 -6.52 -2.70
N PRO A 527 23.12 -5.82 -3.85
CA PRO A 527 21.96 -5.95 -4.73
C PRO A 527 21.99 -7.23 -5.59
N GLY A 528 23.13 -7.90 -5.73
CA GLY A 528 23.32 -8.97 -6.72
C GLY A 528 22.26 -10.08 -6.65
N PHE A 529 22.01 -10.63 -5.46
CA PHE A 529 21.00 -11.68 -5.31
C PHE A 529 19.57 -11.15 -5.51
N SER A 530 19.27 -9.93 -5.06
CA SER A 530 17.98 -9.29 -5.35
C SER A 530 17.77 -9.05 -6.84
N ASN A 531 18.83 -8.71 -7.59
CA ASN A 531 18.77 -8.53 -9.03
C ASN A 531 18.48 -9.87 -9.73
N GLU A 532 19.11 -10.97 -9.29
CA GLU A 532 18.78 -12.31 -9.80
C GLU A 532 17.29 -12.62 -9.58
N LEU A 533 16.75 -12.32 -8.39
CA LEU A 533 15.33 -12.52 -8.10
C LEU A 533 14.44 -11.68 -9.03
N GLN A 534 14.73 -10.39 -9.16
CA GLN A 534 13.97 -9.47 -10.01
C GLN A 534 14.01 -9.86 -11.50
N LEU A 535 15.17 -10.31 -12.02
CA LEU A 535 15.32 -10.72 -13.42
C LEU A 535 14.39 -11.88 -13.81
N LYS A 536 14.02 -12.75 -12.87
CA LYS A 536 12.98 -13.76 -13.12
C LYS A 536 11.60 -13.11 -13.25
N LEU A 537 11.20 -12.21 -12.34
CA LEU A 537 9.88 -11.59 -12.39
C LEU A 537 9.70 -10.60 -13.53
N ILE A 538 10.76 -9.94 -14.00
CA ILE A 538 10.68 -9.08 -15.19
C ILE A 538 10.15 -9.89 -16.40
N LYS A 539 10.40 -11.20 -16.47
CA LYS A 539 9.83 -12.07 -17.52
C LYS A 539 8.30 -12.10 -17.49
N ARG A 540 7.67 -11.99 -16.32
CA ARG A 540 6.20 -11.85 -16.19
C ARG A 540 5.71 -10.57 -16.84
N VAL A 541 6.36 -9.45 -16.54
CA VAL A 541 6.02 -8.14 -17.14
C VAL A 541 6.22 -8.21 -18.66
N LYS A 542 7.36 -8.72 -19.10
CA LYS A 542 7.69 -8.85 -20.52
C LYS A 542 6.72 -9.78 -21.26
N HIS A 543 6.29 -10.87 -20.64
CA HIS A 543 5.27 -11.76 -21.19
C HIS A 543 3.97 -11.01 -21.46
N LEU A 544 3.47 -10.27 -20.46
CA LEU A 544 2.28 -9.46 -20.59
C LEU A 544 2.47 -8.39 -21.69
N VAL A 545 3.53 -7.58 -21.62
CA VAL A 545 3.79 -6.51 -22.60
C VAL A 545 3.93 -7.05 -24.04
N GLY A 546 4.42 -8.28 -24.21
CA GLY A 546 4.47 -8.95 -25.52
C GLY A 546 5.88 -9.07 -26.13
N TYR A 547 6.91 -9.11 -25.29
CA TYR A 547 8.29 -9.34 -25.72
C TYR A 547 8.48 -10.76 -26.28
N LYS A 548 8.59 -10.87 -27.60
CA LYS A 548 8.65 -12.15 -28.33
C LYS A 548 10.00 -12.84 -28.23
N GLU A 549 11.06 -12.10 -27.96
CA GLU A 549 12.45 -12.57 -27.95
C GLU A 549 12.76 -13.45 -26.73
N CYS A 550 12.24 -13.09 -25.55
CA CYS A 550 12.48 -13.86 -24.32
C CYS A 550 11.24 -14.57 -23.78
N CYS A 551 10.05 -14.02 -23.98
CA CYS A 551 9.00 -14.16 -22.99
C CYS A 551 7.64 -14.61 -23.57
N THR A 552 7.67 -15.37 -24.67
CA THR A 552 6.49 -16.18 -25.08
C THR A 552 6.30 -17.32 -24.08
N ARG A 553 5.06 -17.85 -23.99
CA ARG A 553 4.76 -18.98 -23.09
C ARG A 553 5.67 -20.17 -23.34
N GLU A 554 5.93 -20.49 -24.61
CA GLU A 554 6.81 -21.60 -25.01
C GLU A 554 8.25 -21.37 -24.55
N LYS A 555 8.78 -20.14 -24.70
CA LYS A 555 10.15 -19.82 -24.29
C LYS A 555 10.33 -19.85 -22.77
N LEU A 556 9.33 -19.37 -22.03
CA LEU A 556 9.36 -19.42 -20.56
C LEU A 556 9.31 -20.86 -20.03
N GLN A 557 8.51 -21.72 -20.66
CA GLN A 557 8.46 -23.15 -20.33
C GLN A 557 9.78 -23.85 -20.67
N GLN A 558 10.38 -23.57 -21.83
CA GLN A 558 11.68 -24.12 -22.21
C GLN A 558 12.82 -23.65 -21.28
N GLY A 559 12.68 -22.45 -20.69
CA GLY A 559 13.64 -21.86 -19.76
C GLY A 559 13.48 -22.29 -18.29
N GLY A 560 12.44 -23.06 -17.93
CA GLY A 560 12.16 -23.39 -16.53
C GLY A 560 11.61 -22.21 -15.71
N ASP A 561 10.97 -21.24 -16.38
CA ASP A 561 10.39 -20.05 -15.76
C ASP A 561 8.86 -20.07 -15.78
N GLU A 562 8.22 -21.23 -15.96
CA GLU A 562 6.75 -21.36 -16.04
C GLU A 562 6.02 -20.83 -14.81
N SER A 563 6.69 -20.75 -13.64
CA SER A 563 6.14 -20.14 -12.43
C SER A 563 5.78 -18.66 -12.60
N VAL A 564 6.41 -17.95 -13.53
CA VAL A 564 6.05 -16.54 -13.83
C VAL A 564 4.71 -16.42 -14.56
N LEU A 565 4.14 -17.53 -15.04
CA LEU A 565 2.85 -17.60 -15.74
C LEU A 565 1.69 -17.96 -14.81
N ILE A 566 1.92 -18.15 -13.51
CA ILE A 566 0.87 -18.51 -12.56
C ILE A 566 -0.19 -17.42 -12.50
N ASP A 567 -1.45 -17.84 -12.67
CA ASP A 567 -2.65 -16.99 -12.73
C ASP A 567 -2.50 -15.76 -13.65
N VAL A 568 -1.59 -15.81 -14.64
CA VAL A 568 -1.21 -14.63 -15.42
C VAL A 568 -2.38 -14.03 -16.20
N GLU A 569 -3.30 -14.87 -16.68
CA GLU A 569 -4.48 -14.43 -17.43
C GLU A 569 -5.41 -13.56 -16.58
N HIS A 570 -5.52 -13.84 -15.28
CA HIS A 570 -6.35 -13.03 -14.37
C HIS A 570 -5.74 -11.65 -14.13
N TYR A 571 -4.42 -11.58 -14.05
CA TYR A 571 -3.68 -10.33 -13.89
C TYR A 571 -3.20 -9.75 -15.23
N ALA A 572 -3.76 -10.22 -16.36
CA ALA A 572 -3.47 -9.73 -17.68
C ALA A 572 -4.35 -8.52 -18.02
N PHE A 573 -4.67 -8.37 -19.30
CA PHE A 573 -5.36 -7.23 -19.88
C PHE A 573 -6.88 -7.44 -19.92
N GLY A 574 -7.60 -6.34 -19.94
CA GLY A 574 -9.05 -6.34 -20.09
C GLY A 574 -9.48 -6.62 -21.52
N ASP A 575 -10.77 -6.81 -21.71
CA ASP A 575 -11.43 -7.11 -22.99
C ASP A 575 -12.06 -5.87 -23.65
N VAL A 576 -11.98 -4.70 -23.03
CA VAL A 576 -12.56 -3.46 -23.56
C VAL A 576 -11.73 -2.90 -24.71
N ARG A 577 -10.40 -3.01 -24.62
CA ARG A 577 -9.44 -2.57 -25.64
C ARG A 577 -8.26 -3.54 -25.64
N SER A 578 -7.68 -3.79 -26.81
CA SER A 578 -6.59 -4.77 -26.96
C SER A 578 -5.22 -4.22 -26.53
N ARG A 579 -4.31 -5.14 -26.24
CA ARG A 579 -2.89 -4.82 -25.98
C ARG A 579 -2.25 -4.12 -27.18
N GLU A 580 -2.50 -4.62 -28.38
CA GLU A 580 -1.93 -4.09 -29.62
C GLU A 580 -2.40 -2.65 -29.87
N GLU A 581 -3.68 -2.35 -29.62
CA GLU A 581 -4.19 -0.98 -29.69
C GLU A 581 -3.51 -0.07 -28.67
N TYR A 582 -3.23 -0.54 -27.45
CA TYR A 582 -2.48 0.25 -26.47
C TYR A 582 -1.07 0.57 -26.98
N LEU A 583 -0.33 -0.43 -27.48
CA LEU A 583 1.05 -0.24 -27.96
C LEU A 583 1.10 0.76 -29.13
N GLU A 584 0.16 0.67 -30.07
CA GLU A 584 0.03 1.62 -31.17
C GLU A 584 -0.36 3.03 -30.68
N TRP A 585 -1.29 3.12 -29.74
CA TRP A 585 -1.77 4.39 -29.17
C TRP A 585 -0.71 5.11 -28.33
N ALA A 586 0.04 4.36 -27.52
CA ALA A 586 1.16 4.82 -26.71
C ALA A 586 2.48 4.92 -27.50
N LYS A 587 2.48 4.56 -28.79
CA LYS A 587 3.63 4.63 -29.70
C LYS A 587 4.85 3.83 -29.21
N ILE A 588 4.58 2.60 -28.77
CA ILE A 588 5.57 1.64 -28.26
C ILE A 588 5.74 0.51 -29.29
N ASP A 589 6.94 0.36 -29.80
CA ASP A 589 7.36 -0.75 -30.64
C ASP A 589 8.23 -1.71 -29.83
N VAL A 590 7.59 -2.76 -29.32
CA VAL A 590 8.23 -3.80 -28.51
C VAL A 590 9.17 -4.67 -29.35
N GLU A 591 8.91 -4.84 -30.66
CA GLU A 591 9.76 -5.69 -31.52
C GLU A 591 11.11 -5.04 -31.80
N ASN A 592 11.13 -3.72 -32.02
CA ASN A 592 12.34 -2.96 -32.28
C ASN A 592 12.92 -2.27 -31.04
N HIS A 593 12.32 -2.48 -29.87
CA HIS A 593 12.71 -1.88 -28.59
C HIS A 593 12.75 -0.33 -28.67
N ARG A 594 11.70 0.27 -29.23
CA ARG A 594 11.62 1.72 -29.45
C ARG A 594 10.34 2.33 -28.91
N CYS A 595 10.48 3.47 -28.26
CA CYS A 595 9.38 4.37 -27.94
C CYS A 595 9.45 5.58 -28.87
N TYR A 596 8.34 5.91 -29.53
CA TYR A 596 8.25 7.09 -30.37
C TYR A 596 7.58 8.25 -29.63
N ARG A 597 7.68 9.45 -30.21
CA ARG A 597 7.05 10.65 -29.66
C ARG A 597 5.53 10.52 -29.69
N ILE A 598 4.89 10.80 -28.55
CA ILE A 598 3.43 10.73 -28.38
C ILE A 598 2.85 12.15 -28.53
N ASP A 599 2.63 12.60 -29.76
CA ASP A 599 2.28 14.00 -30.04
C ASP A 599 0.97 14.45 -29.39
N TRP A 600 -0.08 13.62 -29.45
CA TRP A 600 -1.38 13.94 -28.86
C TRP A 600 -1.28 14.20 -27.35
N CYS A 601 -0.43 13.45 -26.65
CA CYS A 601 -0.23 13.58 -25.21
C CYS A 601 0.57 14.85 -24.90
N ASN A 602 1.68 15.06 -25.63
CA ASN A 602 2.55 16.21 -25.41
C ASN A 602 1.87 17.55 -25.74
N LYS A 603 0.88 17.55 -26.63
CA LYS A 603 0.08 18.73 -26.98
C LYS A 603 -1.21 18.86 -26.16
N GLY A 604 -1.55 17.87 -25.35
CA GLY A 604 -2.81 17.86 -24.58
C GLY A 604 -4.07 17.81 -25.48
N GLU A 605 -4.01 17.12 -26.61
CA GLU A 605 -5.09 17.08 -27.61
C GLU A 605 -6.30 16.22 -27.20
N LEU A 606 -6.12 15.30 -26.25
CA LEU A 606 -7.18 14.40 -25.78
C LEU A 606 -7.73 14.84 -24.41
N LEU A 607 -9.07 14.91 -24.34
CA LEU A 607 -9.88 15.28 -23.18
C LEU A 607 -10.35 14.08 -22.33
#